data_AF-A0A936M8M7-F1
#
_entry.id   AF-A0A936M8M7-F1
#
_cell.length_a   1.000
_cell.length_b   1.000
_cell.length_c   1.000
_cell.angle_alpha   90.00
_cell.angle_beta   90.00
_cell.angle_gamma   90.00
#
_symmetry.space_group_name_H-M   'P 1'
#
loop_
_entity.id
_entity.type
_entity.pdbx_description
1 polymer ?
#
loop_
_entity_poly.entity_id
_entity_poly.type
_entity_poly.pdbx_seq_one_letter_code
_entity_poly.pdbx_strand_id
1 'polypeptide(L)'
;MRHFFTAFCLIAGLTFVADAQFRSIYTDLADTKCKTVELSVDEGGSYRGVCPGVAGFKLEVREGDLRQTIDVITPGRRKFELTFWDVSGGFSAVGPKAEWRVKGKAPVALIVRLNVNENPNDWRKVTSYLVVTKITRNEICITDIFLPSRTQNTDARKAADTAAARPCKYPK
;
A
#
# COMPACT_ATOMS: atom_id res chain seq x y z
N MET A 1 -5.85 70.36 27.02
CA MET A 1 -5.05 69.35 26.27
C MET A 1 -5.31 67.99 26.90
N ARG A 2 -6.14 67.14 26.27
CA ARG A 2 -6.37 65.74 26.70
C ARG A 2 -5.84 64.84 25.59
N HIS A 3 -4.69 64.22 25.82
CA HIS A 3 -4.10 63.25 24.92
C HIS A 3 -4.81 61.90 25.10
N PHE A 4 -5.53 61.44 24.07
CA PHE A 4 -6.01 60.07 23.98
C PHE A 4 -4.86 59.20 23.46
N PHE A 5 -4.33 58.32 24.31
CA PHE A 5 -3.43 57.24 23.90
C PHE A 5 -4.27 56.08 23.37
N THR A 6 -4.29 55.89 22.05
CA THR A 6 -4.90 54.73 21.40
C THR A 6 -3.94 53.54 21.51
N ALA A 7 -4.24 52.58 22.37
CA ALA A 7 -3.46 51.35 22.50
C ALA A 7 -3.73 50.43 21.30
N PHE A 8 -2.74 50.28 20.42
CA PHE A 8 -2.79 49.36 19.28
C PHE A 8 -2.49 47.95 19.78
N CYS A 9 -3.53 47.13 19.97
CA CYS A 9 -3.41 45.74 20.38
C CYS A 9 -3.06 44.89 19.14
N LEU A 10 -1.77 44.59 18.97
CA LEU A 10 -1.26 43.65 17.96
C LEU A 10 -1.67 42.21 18.33
N ILE A 11 -2.74 41.71 17.72
CA ILE A 11 -3.15 40.31 17.82
C ILE A 11 -2.23 39.49 16.90
N ALA A 12 -1.24 38.82 17.49
CA ALA A 12 -0.42 37.82 16.79
C ALA A 12 -1.29 36.57 16.51
N GLY A 13 -1.70 36.39 15.26
CA GLY A 13 -2.45 35.21 14.83
C GLY A 13 -1.58 33.95 14.84
N LEU A 14 -1.82 33.05 15.81
CA LEU A 14 -1.26 31.70 15.82
C LEU A 14 -1.90 30.89 14.68
N THR A 15 -1.18 30.73 13.57
CA THR A 15 -1.58 29.79 12.52
C THR A 15 -1.27 28.37 12.96
N PHE A 16 -2.28 27.64 13.44
CA PHE A 16 -2.16 26.21 13.69
C PHE A 16 -2.06 25.48 12.35
N VAL A 17 -0.87 24.94 12.03
CA VAL A 17 -0.74 23.96 10.95
C VAL A 17 -1.34 22.66 11.48
N ALA A 18 -2.56 22.33 11.07
CA ALA A 18 -3.15 21.03 11.36
C ALA A 18 -2.34 19.95 10.64
N ASP A 19 -1.57 19.14 11.39
CA ASP A 19 -0.93 17.97 10.80
C ASP A 19 -2.03 17.00 10.36
N ALA A 20 -2.06 16.68 9.08
CA ALA A 20 -3.11 15.84 8.54
C ALA A 20 -2.95 14.42 9.11
N GLN A 21 -3.93 13.97 9.90
CA GLN A 21 -3.93 12.63 10.47
C GLN A 21 -3.94 11.56 9.35
N PHE A 22 -3.21 10.47 9.58
CA PHE A 22 -3.27 9.31 8.71
C PHE A 22 -4.61 8.59 8.79
N ARG A 23 -5.15 8.21 7.63
CA ARG A 23 -6.38 7.43 7.52
C ARG A 23 -6.20 6.21 6.61
N SER A 24 -6.92 5.14 6.93
CA SER A 24 -7.04 3.96 6.06
C SER A 24 -8.13 4.18 5.02
N ILE A 25 -7.85 3.84 3.77
CA ILE A 25 -8.87 3.62 2.73
C ILE A 25 -8.60 2.26 2.11
N TYR A 26 -9.64 1.52 1.74
CA TYR A 26 -9.48 0.14 1.27
C TYR A 26 -9.90 0.00 -0.19
N THR A 27 -9.08 -0.71 -0.96
CA THR A 27 -9.44 -1.25 -2.28
C THR A 27 -9.76 -2.71 -2.12
N ASP A 28 -10.84 -3.16 -2.74
CA ASP A 28 -11.15 -4.59 -2.91
C ASP A 28 -10.31 -5.16 -4.06
N LEU A 29 -9.67 -6.30 -3.82
CA LEU A 29 -8.78 -6.99 -4.74
C LEU A 29 -9.40 -8.28 -5.32
N ALA A 30 -10.65 -8.61 -4.95
CA ALA A 30 -11.32 -9.75 -5.55
C ALA A 30 -11.51 -9.55 -7.06
N ASP A 31 -11.36 -10.61 -7.85
CA ASP A 31 -11.39 -10.52 -9.31
C ASP A 31 -12.69 -9.91 -9.86
N THR A 32 -13.81 -10.17 -9.18
CA THR A 32 -15.13 -9.58 -9.51
C THR A 32 -15.21 -8.06 -9.31
N LYS A 33 -14.25 -7.46 -8.59
CA LYS A 33 -14.13 -6.03 -8.33
C LYS A 33 -13.04 -5.37 -9.17
N CYS A 34 -12.26 -6.17 -9.89
CA CYS A 34 -11.19 -5.71 -10.74
C CYS A 34 -11.60 -5.89 -12.21
N LYS A 35 -11.11 -5.01 -13.08
CA LYS A 35 -11.27 -5.20 -14.52
C LYS A 35 -10.23 -6.22 -14.98
N THR A 36 -10.65 -7.41 -15.38
CA THR A 36 -9.77 -8.38 -16.04
C THR A 36 -9.19 -7.78 -17.31
N VAL A 37 -7.87 -7.83 -17.43
CA VAL A 37 -7.09 -7.37 -18.58
C VAL A 37 -6.53 -8.57 -19.34
N GLU A 38 -6.15 -9.61 -18.61
CA GLU A 38 -5.57 -10.83 -19.18
C GLU A 38 -6.02 -12.02 -18.34
N LEU A 39 -6.35 -13.13 -19.00
CA LEU A 39 -6.66 -14.41 -18.39
C LEU A 39 -6.24 -15.52 -19.35
N SER A 40 -5.32 -16.37 -18.92
CA SER A 40 -4.96 -17.61 -19.59
C SER A 40 -5.28 -18.79 -18.69
N VAL A 41 -5.96 -19.79 -19.26
CA VAL A 41 -6.34 -21.03 -18.58
C VAL A 41 -5.52 -22.24 -19.05
N ASP A 42 -4.61 -22.01 -19.99
CA ASP A 42 -3.69 -23.04 -20.50
C ASP A 42 -2.53 -23.28 -19.51
N GLU A 43 -1.65 -24.24 -19.82
CA GLU A 43 -0.60 -24.74 -18.92
C GLU A 43 0.16 -23.63 -18.17
N GLY A 44 0.02 -23.64 -16.84
CA GLY A 44 0.65 -22.68 -15.93
C GLY A 44 -0.25 -21.55 -15.45
N GLY A 45 -1.32 -21.23 -16.18
CA GLY A 45 -2.33 -20.22 -15.83
C GLY A 45 -1.75 -18.79 -15.66
N SER A 46 -2.46 -17.78 -16.14
CA SER A 46 -2.10 -16.41 -15.81
C SER A 46 -3.32 -15.53 -15.67
N TYR A 47 -3.22 -14.54 -14.79
CA TYR A 47 -4.27 -13.56 -14.60
C TYR A 47 -3.68 -12.18 -14.39
N ARG A 48 -4.30 -11.16 -14.99
CA ARG A 48 -4.05 -9.76 -14.68
C ARG A 48 -5.36 -9.01 -14.56
N GLY A 49 -5.62 -8.44 -13.39
CA GLY A 49 -6.80 -7.65 -13.08
C GLY A 49 -6.43 -6.26 -12.57
N VAL A 50 -7.08 -5.22 -13.09
CA VAL A 50 -6.86 -3.83 -12.66
C VAL A 50 -8.00 -3.38 -11.76
N CYS A 51 -7.69 -3.16 -10.49
CA CYS A 51 -8.62 -2.74 -9.45
C CYS A 51 -8.58 -1.21 -9.27
N PRO A 52 -9.70 -0.56 -8.94
CA PRO A 52 -9.73 0.87 -8.62
C PRO A 52 -8.89 1.17 -7.37
N GLY A 53 -8.22 2.32 -7.34
CA GLY A 53 -7.43 2.76 -6.19
C GLY A 53 -7.87 4.10 -5.65
N VAL A 54 -7.00 4.71 -4.85
CA VAL A 54 -7.23 5.99 -4.18
C VAL A 54 -6.56 7.13 -4.95
N ALA A 55 -7.17 8.31 -5.00
CA ALA A 55 -6.58 9.52 -5.58
C ALA A 55 -6.07 9.34 -7.03
N GLY A 56 -6.79 8.55 -7.84
CA GLY A 56 -6.45 8.27 -9.23
C GLY A 56 -5.41 7.16 -9.43
N PHE A 57 -4.84 6.61 -8.35
CA PHE A 57 -4.04 5.40 -8.42
C PHE A 57 -4.94 4.19 -8.75
N LYS A 58 -4.32 3.14 -9.27
CA LYS A 58 -4.93 1.82 -9.47
C LYS A 58 -3.96 0.75 -8.99
N LEU A 59 -4.49 -0.45 -8.76
CA LEU A 59 -3.68 -1.63 -8.45
C LEU A 59 -3.88 -2.65 -9.56
N GLU A 60 -2.79 -3.27 -10.01
CA GLU A 60 -2.87 -4.43 -10.91
C GLU A 60 -2.50 -5.66 -10.10
N VAL A 61 -3.46 -6.57 -9.89
CA VAL A 61 -3.19 -7.90 -9.35
C VAL A 61 -2.70 -8.76 -10.51
N ARG A 62 -1.57 -9.43 -10.35
CA ARG A 62 -1.02 -10.36 -11.34
C ARG A 62 -0.82 -11.72 -10.72
N GLU A 63 -1.11 -12.76 -11.48
CA GLU A 63 -0.82 -14.14 -11.14
C GLU A 63 -0.07 -14.81 -12.28
N GLY A 64 0.93 -15.60 -11.92
CA GLY A 64 1.55 -16.58 -12.81
C GLY A 64 2.20 -17.67 -11.96
N ASP A 65 2.07 -18.92 -12.39
CA ASP A 65 2.57 -20.10 -11.66
C ASP A 65 2.16 -20.09 -10.17
N LEU A 66 0.86 -19.89 -9.94
CA LEU A 66 0.20 -19.89 -8.63
C LEU A 66 0.78 -18.90 -7.61
N ARG A 67 1.37 -17.80 -8.11
CA ARG A 67 1.99 -16.76 -7.30
C ARG A 67 1.43 -15.39 -7.67
N GLN A 68 0.73 -14.80 -6.72
CA GLN A 68 0.14 -13.48 -6.91
C GLN A 68 1.09 -12.36 -6.46
N THR A 69 1.07 -11.26 -7.21
CA THR A 69 1.70 -10.00 -6.85
C THR A 69 0.76 -8.83 -7.14
N ILE A 70 1.14 -7.65 -6.69
CA ILE A 70 0.38 -6.43 -6.91
C ILE A 70 1.32 -5.32 -7.37
N ASP A 71 0.93 -4.63 -8.45
CA ASP A 71 1.63 -3.47 -8.97
C ASP A 71 0.85 -2.20 -8.68
N VAL A 72 1.56 -1.09 -8.49
CA VAL A 72 0.94 0.23 -8.32
C VAL A 72 0.98 0.97 -9.65
N ILE A 73 -0.19 1.38 -10.14
CA ILE A 73 -0.32 2.24 -11.31
C ILE A 73 -0.67 3.65 -10.83
N THR A 74 0.22 4.60 -11.10
CA THR A 74 0.03 6.00 -10.73
C THR A 74 -1.05 6.70 -11.57
N PRO A 75 -1.57 7.86 -11.14
CA PRO A 75 -2.49 8.66 -11.95
C PRO A 75 -1.92 9.03 -13.33
N GLY A 76 -0.60 9.23 -13.42
CA GLY A 76 0.13 9.45 -14.67
C GLY A 76 0.40 8.19 -15.49
N ARG A 77 -0.26 7.06 -15.17
CA ARG A 77 -0.15 5.75 -15.85
C ARG A 77 1.23 5.07 -15.79
N ARG A 78 2.17 5.62 -15.02
CA ARG A 78 3.43 4.91 -14.71
C ARG A 78 3.15 3.74 -13.79
N LYS A 79 3.63 2.56 -14.16
CA LYS A 79 3.51 1.30 -13.39
C LYS A 79 4.77 1.08 -12.56
N PHE A 80 4.57 0.66 -11.31
CA PHE A 80 5.62 0.24 -10.39
C PHE A 80 5.32 -1.18 -9.94
N GLU A 81 6.17 -2.12 -10.35
CA GLU A 81 6.00 -3.52 -9.94
C GLU A 81 6.63 -3.73 -8.57
N LEU A 82 5.85 -4.29 -7.65
CA LEU A 82 6.31 -4.50 -6.27
C LEU A 82 6.96 -5.87 -6.04
N THR A 83 6.91 -6.76 -7.03
CA THR A 83 7.59 -8.06 -7.04
C THR A 83 7.44 -8.83 -5.73
N PHE A 84 6.19 -9.05 -5.29
CA PHE A 84 5.90 -9.80 -4.06
C PHE A 84 6.48 -11.23 -4.05
N TRP A 85 6.87 -11.75 -5.22
CA TRP A 85 7.61 -13.00 -5.35
C TRP A 85 9.00 -12.96 -4.68
N ASP A 86 9.56 -11.78 -4.41
CA ASP A 86 10.80 -11.62 -3.65
C ASP A 86 10.58 -11.73 -2.13
N VAL A 87 9.33 -11.72 -1.67
CA VAL A 87 8.96 -11.96 -0.27
C VAL A 87 9.15 -13.45 0.07
N SER A 88 8.74 -14.33 -0.84
CA SER A 88 8.90 -15.78 -0.73
C SER A 88 8.75 -16.45 -2.09
N GLY A 89 9.49 -17.53 -2.31
CA GLY A 89 9.38 -18.38 -3.50
C GLY A 89 8.19 -19.36 -3.47
N GLY A 90 7.44 -19.43 -2.37
CA GLY A 90 6.27 -20.31 -2.25
C GLY A 90 5.06 -19.84 -3.06
N PHE A 91 4.08 -20.73 -3.25
CA PHE A 91 2.80 -20.35 -3.83
C PHE A 91 2.13 -19.28 -2.96
N SER A 92 1.51 -18.29 -3.58
CA SER A 92 1.03 -17.14 -2.84
C SER A 92 -0.20 -16.48 -3.44
N ALA A 93 -1.05 -15.97 -2.57
CA ALA A 93 -2.25 -15.22 -2.92
C ALA A 93 -2.29 -13.91 -2.14
N VAL A 94 -2.64 -12.81 -2.81
CA VAL A 94 -2.92 -11.56 -2.11
C VAL A 94 -4.24 -11.67 -1.36
N GLY A 95 -4.33 -11.04 -0.19
CA GLY A 95 -5.59 -10.95 0.55
C GLY A 95 -6.62 -10.12 -0.23
N PRO A 96 -7.91 -10.20 0.16
CA PRO A 96 -9.01 -9.59 -0.59
C PRO A 96 -9.02 -8.05 -0.57
N LYS A 97 -8.15 -7.42 0.21
CA LYS A 97 -8.10 -5.96 0.36
C LYS A 97 -6.67 -5.44 0.38
N ALA A 98 -6.47 -4.30 -0.28
CA ALA A 98 -5.33 -3.43 -0.06
C ALA A 98 -5.74 -2.26 0.84
N GLU A 99 -4.94 -1.97 1.85
CA GLU A 99 -5.10 -0.79 2.70
C GLU A 99 -4.17 0.32 2.24
N TRP A 100 -4.73 1.43 1.79
CA TRP A 100 -4.02 2.67 1.53
C TRP A 100 -3.89 3.46 2.82
N ARG A 101 -2.66 3.86 3.15
CA ARG A 101 -2.40 4.87 4.17
C ARG A 101 -2.36 6.23 3.51
N VAL A 102 -3.24 7.12 3.94
CA VAL A 102 -3.45 8.43 3.31
C VAL A 102 -3.17 9.54 4.31
N LYS A 103 -2.31 10.49 3.94
CA LYS A 103 -2.08 11.73 4.68
C LYS A 103 -2.73 12.89 3.92
N GLY A 104 -3.77 13.48 4.50
CA GLY A 104 -4.63 14.45 3.81
C GLY A 104 -5.33 13.83 2.59
N LYS A 105 -4.95 14.28 1.39
CA LYS A 105 -5.49 13.76 0.10
C LYS A 105 -4.53 12.79 -0.61
N ALA A 106 -3.30 12.63 -0.12
CA ALA A 106 -2.27 11.85 -0.80
C ALA A 106 -2.08 10.47 -0.16
N PRO A 107 -2.15 9.37 -0.95
CA PRO A 107 -1.69 8.07 -0.47
C PRO A 107 -0.17 8.12 -0.28
N VAL A 108 0.31 7.66 0.87
CA VAL A 108 1.73 7.63 1.26
C VAL A 108 2.30 6.23 1.36
N ALA A 109 1.45 5.23 1.53
CA ALA A 109 1.84 3.83 1.60
C ALA A 109 0.66 2.92 1.27
N LEU A 110 0.98 1.68 0.93
CA LEU A 110 0.05 0.58 0.69
C LEU A 110 0.43 -0.58 1.62
N ILE A 111 -0.57 -1.21 2.22
CA ILE A 111 -0.41 -2.42 3.02
C ILE A 111 -1.26 -3.51 2.36
N VAL A 112 -0.63 -4.62 2.01
CA VAL A 112 -1.32 -5.76 1.37
C VAL A 112 -0.97 -7.03 2.13
N ARG A 113 -1.99 -7.84 2.39
CA ARG A 113 -1.79 -9.18 2.96
C ARG A 113 -1.31 -10.11 1.87
N LEU A 114 -0.28 -10.89 2.16
CA LEU A 114 0.24 -11.93 1.28
C LEU A 114 0.19 -13.25 2.04
N ASN A 115 -0.65 -14.17 1.58
CA ASN A 115 -0.75 -15.51 2.12
C ASN A 115 0.16 -16.41 1.30
N VAL A 116 1.14 -17.02 1.95
CA VAL A 116 2.17 -17.83 1.28
C VAL A 116 2.11 -19.24 1.82
N ASN A 117 2.16 -20.22 0.94
CA ASN A 117 2.44 -21.60 1.29
C ASN A 117 3.92 -21.89 0.99
N GLU A 118 4.75 -21.98 2.02
CA GLU A 118 6.18 -22.29 1.87
C GLU A 118 6.46 -23.81 1.82
N ASN A 119 5.47 -24.66 2.11
CA ASN A 119 5.64 -26.11 2.11
C ASN A 119 4.79 -26.76 1.00
N PRO A 120 5.39 -27.07 -0.17
CA PRO A 120 4.65 -27.60 -1.31
C PRO A 120 3.98 -28.96 -1.03
N ASN A 121 4.44 -29.68 0.00
CA ASN A 121 3.87 -30.97 0.40
C ASN A 121 2.70 -30.84 1.41
N ASP A 122 2.42 -29.63 1.92
CA ASP A 122 1.34 -29.39 2.87
C ASP A 122 0.68 -28.03 2.61
N TRP A 123 -0.36 -28.05 1.77
CA TRP A 123 -1.12 -26.86 1.37
C TRP A 123 -1.77 -26.12 2.55
N ARG A 124 -1.92 -26.76 3.72
CA ARG A 124 -2.53 -26.16 4.92
C ARG A 124 -1.60 -25.21 5.66
N LYS A 125 -0.28 -25.32 5.45
CA LYS A 125 0.71 -24.45 6.09
C LYS A 125 0.82 -23.14 5.33
N VAL A 126 0.00 -22.17 5.71
CA VAL A 126 -0.02 -20.83 5.12
C VAL A 126 0.48 -19.80 6.12
N THR A 127 1.54 -19.09 5.77
CA THR A 127 2.02 -17.91 6.49
C THR A 127 1.35 -16.65 5.93
N SER A 128 0.73 -15.86 6.79
CA SER A 128 0.02 -14.64 6.39
C SER A 128 0.82 -13.38 6.71
N TYR A 129 1.55 -12.86 5.73
CA TYR A 129 2.35 -11.65 5.86
C TYR A 129 1.51 -10.38 5.66
N LEU A 130 1.96 -9.25 6.21
CA LEU A 130 1.59 -7.92 5.73
C LEU A 130 2.81 -7.28 5.08
N VAL A 131 2.68 -6.93 3.81
CA VAL A 131 3.71 -6.26 3.01
C VAL A 131 3.38 -4.77 2.98
N VAL A 132 4.33 -3.95 3.45
CA VAL A 132 4.23 -2.49 3.43
C VAL A 132 5.04 -1.95 2.27
N THR A 133 4.40 -1.11 1.47
CA THR A 133 4.98 -0.44 0.30
C THR A 133 4.91 1.06 0.51
N LYS A 134 6.02 1.78 0.33
CA LYS A 134 5.99 3.25 0.33
C LYS A 134 5.48 3.78 -1.00
N ILE A 135 4.82 4.93 -0.97
CA ILE A 135 4.41 5.67 -2.16
C ILE A 135 4.98 7.08 -2.05
N THR A 136 5.97 7.37 -2.89
CA THR A 136 6.54 8.72 -3.03
C THR A 136 6.43 9.17 -4.49
N ARG A 137 6.83 10.42 -4.77
CA ARG A 137 6.85 10.93 -6.15
C ARG A 137 7.82 10.15 -7.04
N ASN A 138 8.94 9.71 -6.47
CA ASN A 138 10.07 9.15 -7.22
C ASN A 138 10.10 7.63 -7.16
N GLU A 139 9.66 7.06 -6.03
CA GLU A 139 9.88 5.65 -5.71
C GLU A 139 8.64 5.04 -5.06
N ILE A 140 8.28 3.85 -5.53
CA ILE A 140 7.22 3.00 -4.97
C ILE A 140 7.80 1.58 -4.89
N CYS A 141 7.96 1.07 -3.68
CA CYS A 141 8.62 -0.22 -3.43
C CYS A 141 8.26 -0.76 -2.04
N ILE A 142 8.51 -2.06 -1.83
CA ILE A 142 8.40 -2.69 -0.52
C ILE A 142 9.44 -2.09 0.43
N THR A 143 9.02 -1.71 1.63
CA THR A 143 9.91 -1.27 2.71
C THR A 143 9.96 -2.28 3.84
N ASP A 144 8.84 -2.92 4.17
CA ASP A 144 8.73 -3.81 5.33
C ASP A 144 7.81 -5.00 5.06
N ILE A 145 8.08 -6.09 5.77
CA ILE A 145 7.31 -7.33 5.71
C ILE A 145 7.10 -7.80 7.15
N PHE A 146 5.86 -8.00 7.55
CA PHE A 146 5.48 -8.38 8.91
C PHE A 146 5.00 -9.82 8.95
N LEU A 147 5.66 -10.65 9.77
CA LEU A 147 5.20 -12.00 10.12
C LEU A 147 3.88 -11.97 10.90
N PRO A 148 3.12 -13.09 10.94
CA PRO A 148 1.93 -13.20 11.76
C PRO A 148 2.20 -12.87 13.24
N SER A 149 1.39 -11.98 13.81
CA SER A 149 1.42 -11.65 15.23
C SER A 149 0.09 -11.03 15.67
N ARG A 150 -0.15 -10.92 16.99
CA ARG A 150 -1.36 -10.27 17.52
C ARG A 150 -1.44 -8.76 17.19
N THR A 151 -0.29 -8.12 16.97
CA THR A 151 -0.18 -6.67 16.70
C THR A 151 0.10 -6.35 15.23
N GLN A 152 0.16 -7.38 14.36
CA GLN A 152 0.61 -7.29 12.96
C GLN A 152 0.03 -6.07 12.21
N ASN A 153 -1.29 -5.87 12.26
CA ASN A 153 -1.95 -4.75 11.56
C ASN A 153 -1.52 -3.38 12.13
N THR A 154 -1.42 -3.26 13.45
CA THR A 154 -1.02 -2.02 14.11
C THR A 154 0.43 -1.67 13.78
N ASP A 155 1.31 -2.66 13.79
CA ASP A 155 2.73 -2.46 13.51
C ASP A 155 2.97 -2.14 12.03
N ALA A 156 2.26 -2.83 11.11
CA ALA A 156 2.29 -2.52 9.69
C ALA A 156 1.79 -1.09 9.40
N ARG A 157 0.74 -0.61 10.08
CA ARG A 157 0.27 0.78 9.94
C ARG A 157 1.27 1.80 10.44
N LYS A 158 1.88 1.57 11.61
CA LYS A 158 2.95 2.45 12.14
C LYS A 158 4.13 2.53 11.18
N ALA A 159 4.52 1.40 10.58
CA ALA A 159 5.55 1.36 9.56
C ALA A 159 5.16 2.13 8.30
N ALA A 160 3.96 1.87 7.79
CA ALA A 160 3.43 2.52 6.59
C ALA A 160 3.31 4.04 6.74
N ASP A 161 2.91 4.53 7.92
CA ASP A 161 2.79 5.97 8.22
C ASP A 161 4.17 6.69 8.22
N THR A 162 5.27 5.94 8.33
CA THR A 162 6.65 6.46 8.28
C THR A 162 7.46 5.96 7.07
N ALA A 163 6.81 5.25 6.13
CA ALA A 163 7.50 4.50 5.08
C ALA A 163 8.22 5.39 4.04
N ALA A 164 7.84 6.66 3.89
CA ALA A 164 8.48 7.57 2.95
C ALA A 164 10.00 7.73 3.18
N ALA A 165 10.45 7.62 4.44
CA ALA A 165 11.85 7.71 4.81
C ALA A 165 12.59 6.36 4.82
N ARG A 166 11.88 5.25 4.59
CA ARG A 166 12.47 3.90 4.64
C ARG A 166 13.11 3.53 3.31
N PRO A 167 14.26 2.82 3.31
CA PRO A 167 14.87 2.31 2.10
C PRO A 167 13.97 1.24 1.46
N CYS A 168 14.12 1.04 0.14
CA CYS A 168 13.52 -0.12 -0.51
C CYS A 168 14.22 -1.39 -0.04
N LYS A 169 13.43 -2.42 0.26
CA LYS A 169 13.95 -3.73 0.64
C LYS A 169 14.56 -4.48 -0.54
N TYR A 170 13.96 -4.32 -1.72
CA TYR A 170 14.41 -4.90 -2.99
C TYR A 170 14.63 -3.75 -3.99
N PRO A 171 15.80 -3.08 -3.96
CA PRO A 171 16.10 -2.02 -4.91
C PRO A 171 16.18 -2.59 -6.33
N LYS A 172 15.64 -1.83 -7.30
CA LYS A 172 15.73 -2.15 -8.74
C LYS A 172 16.93 -1.48 -9.37
#